data_AF-A0AAQ4E774-F1
#
_entry.id   AF-A0AAQ4E774-F1
#
_cell.length_a   1.000
_cell.length_b   1.000
_cell.length_c   1.000
_cell.angle_alpha   90.00
_cell.angle_beta   90.00
_cell.angle_gamma   90.00
#
_symmetry.space_group_name_H-M   'P 1'
#
loop_
_entity.id
_entity.type
_entity.pdbx_description
1 polymer ?
#
loop_
_entity_poly.entity_id
_entity_poly.type
_entity_poly.pdbx_seq_one_letter_code
_entity_poly.pdbx_strand_id
1 'polypeptide(L)'
;MLLRCRQGHEMEEAETTRKEKVLSWMRKHLQLMLSIVGVILGLILGYSVAAAEPNEDITTLISVPGEILLRMYKMLTLPLVFSSVIAALTRVKPGTVGRMMTRMTAYYVASTMLAAFVGVVVVAIFAPGKKILETDVSKIGVSGLDTFLDFVRNMFPENIVQACFQLHRTVRIAQPPRFVPLGVNASELEPDIVRKLQYSDGLNIFGIIVFCSVFGLISGLLGDMAVIMVDFFSILNVMSMKLSYLVMWYFPIGVVFLLCASIGRGDALGEQAFNVGAYIGTVMTGLAIHSFIVLPLIYWAFVRKNPLVFARNLLHAFVTAFGTSDSVATLPVTFMCLEQNCKLDRRVTRFVAPIASAFNLDGTALYAAIGTIFIANLSGIELDFAHYLAICVAGALTSFANRGIPNAGVITMILVLKAGGIGPSHIGLLLAVDWIMNRCRTCVNVFSQSIAVAIVHNSVEMELKRNQNALEHWPVDEQTLKRTKYTFNR
;
A
#
# COMPACT_ATOMS: atom_id res chain seq x y z
N MET A 1 -49.71 26.24 11.63
CA MET A 1 -48.27 26.26 11.96
C MET A 1 -47.40 25.34 11.08
N LEU A 2 -47.93 24.27 10.46
CA LEU A 2 -47.15 23.40 9.56
C LEU A 2 -47.10 23.83 8.08
N LEU A 3 -47.75 24.94 7.70
CA LEU A 3 -47.67 25.50 6.34
C LEU A 3 -46.66 26.66 6.19
N ARG A 4 -46.09 27.17 7.30
CA ARG A 4 -45.04 28.21 7.27
C ARG A 4 -43.61 27.66 7.17
N CYS A 5 -43.38 26.37 7.46
CA CYS A 5 -42.06 25.76 7.24
C CYS A 5 -41.81 25.34 5.79
N ARG A 6 -42.83 25.32 4.93
CA ARG A 6 -42.68 24.96 3.51
C ARG A 6 -42.35 26.16 2.61
N GLN A 7 -42.63 27.38 3.07
CA GLN A 7 -42.26 28.62 2.37
C GLN A 7 -40.89 29.20 2.81
N GLY A 8 -40.24 28.61 3.81
CA GLY A 8 -38.90 28.98 4.26
C GLY A 8 -37.76 28.20 3.59
N HIS A 9 -38.07 27.32 2.64
CA HIS A 9 -37.07 26.53 1.89
C HIS A 9 -36.99 26.91 0.40
N GLU A 10 -37.75 27.91 -0.04
CA GLU A 10 -37.74 28.44 -1.41
C GLU A 10 -37.24 29.88 -1.52
N MET A 11 -36.64 30.44 -0.46
CA MET A 11 -35.91 31.70 -0.56
C MET A 11 -34.47 31.52 -0.10
N GLU A 12 -33.56 31.93 -1.01
CA GLU A 12 -32.12 32.06 -0.88
C GLU A 12 -31.26 30.82 -1.17
N GLU A 13 -31.34 30.29 -2.40
CA GLU A 13 -30.09 29.93 -3.10
C GLU A 13 -29.31 31.24 -3.32
N ALA A 14 -28.56 31.66 -2.29
CA ALA A 14 -27.60 32.74 -2.45
C ALA A 14 -26.68 32.37 -3.62
N GLU A 15 -26.64 33.21 -4.66
CA GLU A 15 -25.66 33.14 -5.73
C GLU A 15 -24.26 33.30 -5.11
N THR A 16 -23.72 32.21 -4.59
CA THR A 16 -22.36 32.18 -4.05
C THR A 16 -21.44 32.68 -5.14
N THR A 17 -20.73 33.78 -4.86
CA THR A 17 -19.95 34.46 -5.90
C THR A 17 -18.92 33.46 -6.43
N ARG A 18 -18.53 33.57 -7.71
CA ARG A 18 -17.51 32.69 -8.31
C ARG A 18 -16.26 32.58 -7.41
N LYS A 19 -15.89 33.66 -6.73
CA LYS A 19 -14.81 33.71 -5.72
C LYS A 19 -15.08 32.81 -4.50
N GLU A 20 -16.27 32.82 -3.93
CA GLU A 20 -16.64 32.00 -2.76
C GLU A 20 -16.71 30.51 -3.11
N LYS A 21 -17.22 30.18 -4.31
CA LYS A 21 -17.19 28.81 -4.84
C LYS A 21 -15.75 28.32 -5.01
N VAL A 22 -14.87 29.16 -5.56
CA VAL A 22 -13.43 28.86 -5.71
C VAL A 22 -12.73 28.75 -4.36
N LEU A 23 -12.97 29.65 -3.41
CA LEU A 23 -12.38 29.60 -2.06
C LEU A 23 -12.85 28.37 -1.27
N SER A 24 -14.12 28.01 -1.37
CA SER A 24 -14.69 26.79 -0.76
C SER A 24 -14.06 25.54 -1.37
N TRP A 25 -13.91 25.51 -2.70
CA TRP A 25 -13.24 24.43 -3.41
C TRP A 25 -11.75 24.33 -3.03
N MET A 26 -11.04 25.46 -2.97
CA MET A 26 -9.63 25.52 -2.56
C MET A 26 -9.45 25.04 -1.12
N ARG A 27 -10.33 25.39 -0.19
CA ARG A 27 -10.27 24.87 1.20
C ARG A 27 -10.46 23.36 1.25
N LYS A 28 -11.38 22.80 0.44
CA LYS A 28 -11.61 21.34 0.36
C LYS A 28 -10.43 20.57 -0.23
N HIS A 29 -9.68 21.17 -1.15
CA HIS A 29 -8.54 20.55 -1.83
C HIS A 29 -7.17 21.12 -1.43
N LEU A 30 -7.12 21.88 -0.33
CA LEU A 30 -5.94 22.63 0.11
C LEU A 30 -4.70 21.74 0.26
N GLN A 31 -4.87 20.58 0.87
CA GLN A 31 -3.78 19.66 1.13
C GLN A 31 -3.15 19.09 -0.14
N LEU A 32 -3.96 18.83 -1.17
CA LEU A 32 -3.48 18.43 -2.48
C LEU A 32 -2.68 19.58 -3.12
N MET A 33 -3.24 20.79 -3.10
CA MET A 33 -2.58 21.96 -3.67
C MET A 33 -1.22 22.22 -3.01
N LEU A 34 -1.17 22.16 -1.67
CA LEU A 34 0.08 22.29 -0.91
C LEU A 34 1.09 21.21 -1.28
N SER A 35 0.64 19.97 -1.47
CA SER A 35 1.54 18.86 -1.86
C SER A 35 2.13 19.06 -3.25
N ILE A 36 1.31 19.49 -4.22
CA ILE A 36 1.78 19.79 -5.59
C ILE A 36 2.77 20.95 -5.57
N VAL A 37 2.44 22.03 -4.86
CA VAL A 37 3.33 23.19 -4.69
C VAL A 37 4.62 22.77 -4.00
N GLY A 38 4.55 21.92 -2.98
CA GLY A 38 5.72 21.40 -2.27
C GLY A 38 6.63 20.55 -3.16
N VAL A 39 6.07 19.70 -4.04
CA VAL A 39 6.87 18.95 -5.02
C VAL A 39 7.55 19.91 -6.00
N ILE A 40 6.82 20.86 -6.58
CA ILE A 40 7.37 21.83 -7.53
C ILE A 40 8.48 22.66 -6.88
N LEU A 41 8.25 23.18 -5.68
CA LEU A 41 9.25 23.92 -4.91
C LEU A 41 10.46 23.05 -4.56
N GLY A 42 10.25 21.80 -4.16
CA GLY A 42 11.34 20.86 -3.86
C GLY A 42 12.21 20.54 -5.07
N LEU A 43 11.61 20.41 -6.26
CA LEU A 43 12.35 20.23 -7.52
C LEU A 43 13.15 21.48 -7.89
N ILE A 44 12.54 22.67 -7.81
CA ILE A 44 13.21 23.94 -8.13
C ILE A 44 14.37 24.19 -7.15
N LEU A 45 14.12 24.08 -5.85
CA LEU A 45 15.14 24.28 -4.82
C LEU A 45 16.23 23.21 -4.91
N GLY A 46 15.87 21.94 -5.14
CA GLY A 46 16.83 20.87 -5.37
C GLY A 46 17.76 21.13 -6.54
N TYR A 47 17.23 21.66 -7.65
CA TYR A 47 18.04 22.10 -8.78
C TYR A 47 18.97 23.26 -8.41
N SER A 48 18.46 24.29 -7.72
CA SER A 48 19.28 25.42 -7.27
C SER A 48 20.39 24.99 -6.32
N VAL A 49 20.11 24.03 -5.43
CA VAL A 49 21.08 23.48 -4.48
C VAL A 49 22.11 22.60 -5.20
N ALA A 50 21.70 21.74 -6.13
CA ALA A 50 22.62 20.94 -6.93
C ALA A 50 23.60 21.82 -7.73
N ALA A 51 23.11 22.92 -8.32
CA ALA A 51 23.94 23.88 -9.04
C ALA A 51 24.92 24.67 -8.15
N ALA A 52 24.66 24.73 -6.84
CA ALA A 52 25.51 25.45 -5.90
C ALA A 52 26.64 24.59 -5.30
N GLU A 53 26.71 23.29 -5.64
CA GLU A 53 27.70 22.33 -5.13
C GLU A 53 27.98 22.46 -3.62
N PRO A 54 26.95 22.35 -2.75
CA PRO A 54 27.08 22.56 -1.32
C PRO A 54 27.91 21.47 -0.65
N ASN A 55 28.57 21.84 0.45
CA ASN A 55 29.29 20.90 1.31
C ASN A 55 28.33 19.86 1.93
N GLU A 56 28.84 18.67 2.29
CA GLU A 56 28.05 17.54 2.80
C GLU A 56 27.21 17.90 4.04
N ASP A 57 27.76 18.71 4.94
CA ASP A 57 27.08 19.17 6.16
C ASP A 57 25.82 20.00 5.83
N ILE A 58 25.91 20.86 4.82
CA ILE A 58 24.79 21.72 4.38
C ILE A 58 23.70 20.85 3.75
N THR A 59 24.08 19.90 2.91
CA THR A 59 23.15 18.93 2.31
C THR A 59 22.45 18.09 3.36
N THR A 60 23.18 17.69 4.41
CA THR A 60 22.62 16.95 5.56
C THR A 60 21.63 17.82 6.33
N LEU A 61 21.96 19.08 6.61
CA LEU A 61 21.06 20.02 7.30
C LEU A 61 19.77 20.27 6.51
N ILE A 62 19.88 20.44 5.18
CA ILE A 62 18.73 20.59 4.28
C ILE A 62 17.84 19.33 4.32
N SER A 63 18.41 18.14 4.49
CA SER A 63 17.65 16.89 4.51
C SER A 63 16.82 16.65 5.78
N VAL A 64 17.14 17.33 6.90
CA VAL A 64 16.56 17.05 8.23
C VAL A 64 15.01 17.09 8.24
N PRO A 65 14.32 18.10 7.68
CA PRO A 65 12.85 18.09 7.67
C PRO A 65 12.27 16.92 6.86
N GLY A 66 12.97 16.50 5.79
CA GLY A 66 12.62 15.31 5.02
C GLY A 66 12.82 14.02 5.82
N GLU A 67 13.90 13.92 6.60
CA GLU A 67 14.12 12.78 7.49
C GLU A 67 13.07 12.68 8.60
N ILE A 68 12.66 13.82 9.17
CA ILE A 68 11.58 13.86 10.18
C ILE A 68 10.29 13.28 9.59
N LEU A 69 9.94 13.64 8.35
CA LEU A 69 8.79 13.07 7.65
C LEU A 69 8.88 11.54 7.54
N LEU A 70 10.05 11.01 7.14
CA LEU A 70 10.27 9.57 7.05
C LEU A 70 10.19 8.87 8.43
N ARG A 71 10.69 9.51 9.49
CA ARG A 71 10.60 9.00 10.86
C ARG A 71 9.15 8.97 11.37
N MET A 72 8.37 10.00 11.06
CA MET A 72 6.93 10.05 11.39
C MET A 72 6.16 8.90 10.72
N TYR A 73 6.43 8.61 9.44
CA TYR A 73 5.83 7.46 8.75
C TYR A 73 6.25 6.12 9.35
N LYS A 74 7.54 5.94 9.68
CA LYS A 74 8.05 4.71 10.34
C LYS A 74 7.39 4.51 11.71
N MET A 75 7.24 5.57 12.50
CA MET A 75 6.60 5.52 13.81
C MET A 75 5.13 5.09 13.72
N LEU A 76 4.39 5.62 12.73
CA LEU A 76 2.99 5.27 12.50
C LEU A 76 2.76 3.83 12.05
N THR A 77 3.76 3.23 11.40
CA THR A 77 3.62 1.93 10.76
C THR A 77 3.22 0.85 11.77
N LEU A 78 3.93 0.74 12.90
CA LEU A 78 3.70 -0.33 13.89
C LEU A 78 2.27 -0.31 14.50
N PRO A 79 1.82 0.77 15.19
CA PRO A 79 0.50 0.77 15.85
C PRO A 79 -0.63 0.60 14.85
N LEU A 80 -0.46 1.13 13.65
CA LEU A 80 -1.48 1.10 12.62
C LEU A 80 -1.59 -0.28 11.99
N VAL A 81 -0.49 -0.94 11.63
CA VAL A 81 -0.54 -2.33 11.11
C VAL A 81 -1.14 -3.27 12.16
N PHE A 82 -0.71 -3.14 13.41
CA PHE A 82 -1.17 -4.01 14.49
C PHE A 82 -2.68 -3.87 14.72
N SER A 83 -3.16 -2.65 14.88
CA SER A 83 -4.58 -2.38 15.14
C SER A 83 -5.46 -2.61 13.92
N SER A 84 -5.00 -2.26 12.73
CA SER A 84 -5.80 -2.32 11.50
C SER A 84 -6.07 -3.74 11.02
N VAL A 85 -5.06 -4.62 11.07
CA VAL A 85 -5.15 -6.03 10.66
C VAL A 85 -6.04 -6.80 11.64
N ILE A 86 -5.80 -6.64 12.95
CA ILE A 86 -6.61 -7.31 13.98
C ILE A 86 -8.06 -6.85 13.89
N ALA A 87 -8.32 -5.54 13.90
CA ALA A 87 -9.68 -5.01 13.84
C ALA A 87 -10.43 -5.33 12.53
N ALA A 88 -9.71 -5.74 11.49
CA ALA A 88 -10.31 -6.16 10.23
C ALA A 88 -10.69 -7.65 10.25
N LEU A 89 -9.83 -8.52 10.79
CA LEU A 89 -10.05 -9.96 10.83
C LEU A 89 -10.95 -10.42 11.98
N THR A 90 -11.13 -9.60 13.01
CA THR A 90 -12.09 -9.88 14.09
C THR A 90 -13.56 -9.79 13.66
N ARG A 91 -13.83 -9.11 12.54
CA ARG A 91 -15.19 -8.99 11.97
C ARG A 91 -15.64 -10.26 11.25
N VAL A 92 -14.77 -11.26 11.15
CA VAL A 92 -15.01 -12.57 10.56
C VAL A 92 -15.83 -13.41 11.55
N LYS A 93 -17.16 -13.47 11.38
CA LYS A 93 -18.01 -14.37 12.18
C LYS A 93 -18.05 -15.78 11.57
N PRO A 94 -17.85 -16.86 12.36
CA PRO A 94 -18.08 -18.22 11.89
C PRO A 94 -19.58 -18.48 11.63
N GLY A 95 -19.93 -19.04 10.47
CA GLY A 95 -21.32 -19.33 10.06
C GLY A 95 -21.52 -19.35 8.54
N THR A 96 -22.76 -19.27 8.04
CA THR A 96 -23.12 -19.25 6.59
C THR A 96 -22.38 -18.16 5.79
N VAL A 97 -21.93 -17.11 6.47
CA VAL A 97 -21.07 -16.02 5.98
C VAL A 97 -19.63 -16.49 5.65
N GLY A 98 -19.17 -17.61 6.22
CA GLY A 98 -17.82 -18.14 6.07
C GLY A 98 -17.48 -18.57 4.64
N ARG A 99 -18.44 -19.14 3.88
CA ARG A 99 -18.20 -19.49 2.47
C ARG A 99 -17.96 -18.26 1.59
N MET A 100 -18.80 -17.24 1.81
CA MET A 100 -18.71 -15.96 1.13
C MET A 100 -17.37 -15.28 1.41
N MET A 101 -16.95 -15.30 2.67
CA MET A 101 -15.68 -14.74 3.13
C MET A 101 -14.46 -15.51 2.62
N THR A 102 -14.51 -16.85 2.63
CA THR A 102 -13.41 -17.68 2.09
C THR A 102 -13.21 -17.42 0.60
N ARG A 103 -14.29 -17.30 -0.18
CA ARG A 103 -14.22 -16.97 -1.62
C ARG A 103 -13.67 -15.57 -1.85
N MET A 104 -14.13 -14.59 -1.07
CA MET A 104 -13.57 -13.23 -1.10
C MET A 104 -12.07 -13.26 -0.78
N THR A 105 -11.67 -14.05 0.22
CA THR A 105 -10.27 -14.23 0.63
C THR A 105 -9.39 -14.85 -0.42
N ALA A 106 -9.85 -15.94 -1.02
CA ALA A 106 -9.14 -16.55 -2.14
C ALA A 106 -8.97 -15.55 -3.30
N TYR A 107 -10.01 -14.77 -3.62
CA TYR A 107 -9.94 -13.76 -4.67
C TYR A 107 -8.88 -12.69 -4.40
N TYR A 108 -8.92 -12.00 -3.25
CA TYR A 108 -7.99 -10.88 -3.03
C TYR A 108 -6.54 -11.35 -2.92
N VAL A 109 -6.28 -12.51 -2.30
CA VAL A 109 -4.92 -13.07 -2.26
C VAL A 109 -4.43 -13.33 -3.68
N ALA A 110 -5.26 -13.94 -4.53
CA ALA A 110 -4.90 -14.26 -5.90
C ALA A 110 -4.73 -12.99 -6.78
N SER A 111 -5.67 -12.05 -6.71
CA SER A 111 -5.62 -10.81 -7.52
C SER A 111 -4.43 -9.94 -7.15
N THR A 112 -4.13 -9.81 -5.86
CA THR A 112 -3.02 -8.99 -5.39
C THR A 112 -1.67 -9.64 -5.70
N MET A 113 -1.56 -10.97 -5.59
CA MET A 113 -0.35 -11.69 -6.01
C MET A 113 -0.12 -11.55 -7.52
N LEU A 114 -1.19 -11.64 -8.32
CA LEU A 114 -1.11 -11.45 -9.76
C LEU A 114 -0.76 -10.00 -10.13
N ALA A 115 -1.27 -9.00 -9.39
CA ALA A 115 -0.92 -7.60 -9.58
C ALA A 115 0.56 -7.34 -9.29
N ALA A 116 1.09 -7.89 -8.19
CA ALA A 116 2.51 -7.82 -7.87
C ALA A 116 3.36 -8.49 -8.96
N PHE A 117 2.94 -9.67 -9.44
CA PHE A 117 3.61 -10.38 -10.52
C PHE A 117 3.62 -9.58 -11.84
N VAL A 118 2.50 -8.97 -12.23
CA VAL A 118 2.44 -8.06 -13.38
C VAL A 118 3.41 -6.90 -13.20
N GLY A 119 3.49 -6.33 -12.00
CA GLY A 119 4.47 -5.29 -11.67
C GLY A 119 5.90 -5.75 -11.90
N VAL A 120 6.26 -6.93 -11.38
CA VAL A 120 7.58 -7.55 -11.56
C VAL A 120 7.90 -7.77 -13.03
N VAL A 121 6.97 -8.33 -13.81
CA VAL A 121 7.18 -8.59 -15.24
C VAL A 121 7.37 -7.28 -16.01
N VAL A 122 6.52 -6.29 -15.78
CA VAL A 122 6.58 -5.01 -16.47
C VAL A 122 7.89 -4.29 -16.19
N VAL A 123 8.31 -4.20 -14.92
CA VAL A 123 9.58 -3.53 -14.58
C VAL A 123 10.80 -4.32 -15.03
N ALA A 124 10.74 -5.65 -15.11
CA ALA A 124 11.81 -6.47 -15.67
C ALA A 124 11.99 -6.24 -17.18
N ILE A 125 10.89 -5.99 -17.92
CA ILE A 125 10.92 -5.69 -19.35
C ILE A 125 11.47 -4.28 -19.62
N PHE A 126 10.95 -3.27 -18.92
CA PHE A 126 11.36 -1.88 -19.15
C PHE A 126 12.70 -1.52 -18.48
N ALA A 127 13.08 -2.24 -17.41
CA ALA A 127 14.29 -2.04 -16.63
C ALA A 127 14.65 -0.57 -16.34
N PRO A 128 13.71 0.27 -15.83
CA PRO A 128 13.99 1.67 -15.57
C PRO A 128 15.11 1.80 -14.51
N GLY A 129 15.99 2.80 -14.69
CA GLY A 129 17.08 3.09 -13.76
C GLY A 129 18.30 2.18 -13.86
N LYS A 130 18.32 1.17 -14.74
CA LYS A 130 19.48 0.31 -14.94
C LYS A 130 20.52 1.06 -15.79
N LYS A 131 21.63 1.49 -15.20
CA LYS A 131 22.76 2.03 -15.97
C LYS A 131 23.44 0.87 -16.73
N ILE A 132 23.68 1.05 -18.03
CA ILE A 132 24.52 0.14 -18.82
C ILE A 132 25.98 0.47 -18.46
N LEU A 133 26.38 0.17 -17.23
CA LEU A 133 27.77 0.28 -16.80
C LEU A 133 28.13 -1.04 -16.12
N GLU A 134 29.01 -1.78 -16.79
CA GLU A 134 29.75 -2.90 -16.21
C GLU A 134 30.66 -2.35 -15.12
N THR A 135 30.13 -2.13 -13.93
CA THR A 135 30.96 -1.95 -12.75
C THR A 135 30.96 -3.26 -11.98
N ASP A 136 32.14 -3.87 -11.90
CA ASP A 136 32.51 -4.98 -11.00
C ASP A 136 32.32 -4.56 -9.53
N VAL A 137 31.07 -4.29 -9.11
CA VAL A 137 30.75 -4.10 -7.71
C VAL A 137 30.78 -5.48 -7.07
N SER A 138 31.87 -5.74 -6.38
CA SER A 138 32.16 -6.87 -5.49
C SER A 138 31.01 -7.86 -5.32
N LYS A 139 31.23 -9.10 -5.79
CA LYS A 139 30.44 -10.33 -5.62
C LYS A 139 30.21 -10.77 -4.16
N ILE A 140 30.11 -9.84 -3.21
CA ILE A 140 29.53 -10.07 -1.89
C ILE A 140 28.03 -9.69 -1.96
N GLY A 141 27.37 -10.08 -3.05
CA GLY A 141 25.93 -9.93 -3.22
C GLY A 141 25.21 -10.87 -2.26
N VAL A 142 24.22 -10.34 -1.53
CA VAL A 142 23.25 -11.16 -0.82
C VAL A 142 22.60 -12.08 -1.85
N SER A 143 22.69 -13.40 -1.67
CA SER A 143 22.08 -14.32 -2.63
C SER A 143 20.57 -14.23 -2.52
N GLY A 144 19.87 -14.27 -3.66
CA GLY A 144 18.41 -14.24 -3.67
C GLY A 144 17.78 -15.36 -2.84
N LEU A 145 18.44 -16.52 -2.77
CA LEU A 145 18.01 -17.62 -1.90
C LEU A 145 18.11 -17.21 -0.42
N ASP A 146 19.18 -16.54 0.00
CA ASP A 146 19.34 -16.08 1.37
C ASP A 146 18.23 -15.06 1.71
N THR A 147 17.94 -14.12 0.80
CA THR A 147 16.83 -13.16 0.93
C THR A 147 15.46 -13.83 1.03
N PHE A 148 15.18 -14.83 0.18
CA PHE A 148 13.91 -15.57 0.22
C PHE A 148 13.75 -16.39 1.51
N LEU A 149 14.83 -17.04 1.96
CA LEU A 149 14.83 -17.78 3.22
C LEU A 149 14.64 -16.83 4.41
N ASP A 150 15.27 -15.66 4.40
CA ASP A 150 15.07 -14.63 5.41
C ASP A 150 13.64 -14.11 5.41
N PHE A 151 13.01 -13.93 4.24
CA PHE A 151 11.59 -13.60 4.15
C PHE A 151 10.72 -14.63 4.87
N VAL A 152 10.92 -15.94 4.61
CA VAL A 152 10.16 -17.01 5.26
C VAL A 152 10.40 -17.04 6.78
N ARG A 153 11.66 -16.91 7.23
CA ARG A 153 11.99 -16.84 8.67
C ARG A 153 11.31 -15.65 9.33
N ASN A 154 11.29 -14.50 8.66
CA ASN A 154 10.66 -13.29 9.18
C ASN A 154 9.14 -13.38 9.26
N MET A 155 8.46 -14.27 8.49
CA MET A 155 7.03 -14.53 8.67
C MET A 155 6.69 -15.19 10.02
N PHE A 156 7.65 -15.88 10.65
CA PHE A 156 7.48 -16.58 11.92
C PHE A 156 8.57 -16.16 12.92
N PRO A 157 8.48 -14.94 13.48
CA PRO A 157 9.48 -14.44 14.43
C PRO A 157 9.47 -15.24 15.73
N GLU A 158 10.65 -15.44 16.32
CA GLU A 158 10.81 -16.08 17.62
C GLU A 158 10.15 -15.27 18.75
N ASN A 159 10.09 -13.95 18.60
CA ASN A 159 9.50 -13.03 19.57
C ASN A 159 8.82 -11.83 18.88
N ILE A 160 7.55 -11.57 19.23
CA ILE A 160 6.75 -10.47 18.64
C ILE A 160 7.26 -9.09 19.09
N VAL A 161 7.71 -8.95 20.33
CA VAL A 161 8.26 -7.68 20.83
C VAL A 161 9.57 -7.36 20.12
N GLN A 162 10.45 -8.36 19.94
CA GLN A 162 11.67 -8.22 19.16
C GLN A 162 11.38 -7.89 17.69
N ALA A 163 10.36 -8.52 17.10
CA ALA A 163 9.92 -8.23 15.74
C ALA A 163 9.51 -6.76 15.51
N CYS A 164 9.15 -6.02 16.57
CA CYS A 164 8.86 -4.59 16.46
C CYS A 164 10.08 -3.73 16.13
N PHE A 165 11.30 -4.21 16.38
CA PHE A 165 12.53 -3.42 16.20
C PHE A 165 13.69 -4.18 15.55
N GLN A 166 13.60 -5.50 15.36
CA GLN A 166 14.61 -6.33 14.71
C GLN A 166 14.00 -7.34 13.73
N LEU A 167 14.79 -7.71 12.72
CA LEU A 167 14.46 -8.73 11.72
C LEU A 167 15.66 -9.63 11.41
N HIS A 168 15.40 -10.85 10.97
CA HIS A 168 16.43 -11.80 10.57
C HIS A 168 17.05 -11.41 9.23
N ARG A 169 18.39 -11.38 9.19
CA ARG A 169 19.18 -11.20 7.97
C ARG A 169 20.34 -12.19 7.95
N THR A 170 20.47 -12.91 6.84
CA THR A 170 21.60 -13.77 6.56
C THR A 170 22.74 -12.93 6.02
N VAL A 171 23.84 -12.89 6.76
CA VAL A 171 25.08 -12.23 6.34
C VAL A 171 26.13 -13.28 6.01
N ARG A 172 26.92 -13.03 4.97
CA ARG A 172 28.04 -13.87 4.56
C ARG A 172 29.30 -13.31 5.19
N ILE A 173 29.88 -14.07 6.11
CA ILE A 173 31.06 -13.65 6.87
C ILE A 173 32.21 -14.53 6.41
N ALA A 174 33.33 -13.88 6.05
CA ALA A 174 34.60 -14.54 5.82
C ALA A 174 35.14 -15.08 7.14
N GLN A 175 35.30 -16.39 7.24
CA GLN A 175 35.95 -17.05 8.37
C GLN A 175 37.30 -17.62 7.90
N PRO A 176 38.29 -17.72 8.79
CA PRO A 176 39.54 -18.41 8.45
C PRO A 176 39.21 -19.84 7.97
N PRO A 177 39.92 -20.33 6.95
CA PRO A 177 39.61 -21.61 6.31
C PRO A 177 39.67 -22.74 7.33
N ARG A 178 38.65 -23.61 7.34
CA ARG A 178 38.54 -24.74 8.28
C ARG A 178 39.67 -25.76 8.11
N PHE A 179 40.27 -25.82 6.93
CA PHE A 179 41.37 -26.71 6.61
C PHE A 179 42.58 -25.91 6.13
N VAL A 180 43.67 -26.01 6.88
CA VAL A 180 44.96 -25.41 6.54
C VAL A 180 45.95 -26.55 6.29
N PRO A 181 46.44 -26.74 5.04
CA PRO A 181 47.46 -27.74 4.74
C PRO A 181 48.74 -27.51 5.56
N LEU A 182 49.42 -28.60 5.95
CA LEU A 182 50.68 -28.53 6.70
C LEU A 182 51.72 -27.74 5.90
N GLY A 183 52.26 -26.68 6.49
CA GLY A 183 53.29 -25.82 5.88
C GLY A 183 52.77 -24.56 5.18
N VAL A 184 51.45 -24.31 5.19
CA VAL A 184 50.85 -23.07 4.64
C VAL A 184 50.29 -22.21 5.76
N ASN A 185 50.49 -20.89 5.71
CA ASN A 185 49.90 -19.97 6.68
C ASN A 185 48.42 -19.74 6.36
N ALA A 186 47.55 -19.76 7.37
CA ALA A 186 46.10 -19.55 7.22
C ALA A 186 45.73 -18.20 6.57
N SER A 187 46.61 -17.21 6.65
CA SER A 187 46.48 -15.89 6.03
C SER A 187 46.73 -15.85 4.51
N GLU A 188 47.30 -16.91 3.94
CA GLU A 188 47.57 -17.03 2.50
C GLU A 188 46.48 -17.80 1.75
N LEU A 189 45.54 -18.42 2.48
CA LEU A 189 44.41 -19.15 1.93
C LEU A 189 43.19 -18.23 1.79
N GLU A 190 42.37 -18.48 0.77
CA GLU A 190 41.08 -17.81 0.64
C GLU A 190 40.19 -18.15 1.86
N PRO A 191 39.49 -17.15 2.43
CA PRO A 191 38.63 -17.38 3.58
C PRO A 191 37.37 -18.18 3.21
N ASP A 192 36.94 -19.05 4.12
CA ASP A 192 35.68 -19.77 3.99
C ASP A 192 34.51 -18.77 4.18
N ILE A 193 33.63 -18.67 3.18
CA ILE A 193 32.43 -17.83 3.28
C ILE A 193 31.31 -18.64 3.95
N VAL A 194 31.02 -18.32 5.21
CA VAL A 194 29.97 -18.99 5.98
C VAL A 194 28.74 -18.09 6.07
N ARG A 195 27.55 -18.69 5.95
CA ARG A 195 26.26 -18.02 6.18
C ARG A 195 26.01 -17.94 7.68
N LYS A 196 25.90 -16.73 8.21
CA LYS A 196 25.52 -16.50 9.60
C LYS A 196 24.19 -15.74 9.64
N LEU A 197 23.25 -16.27 10.40
CA LEU A 197 22.00 -15.58 10.70
C LEU A 197 22.28 -14.52 11.78
N GLN A 198 21.89 -13.28 11.51
CA GLN A 198 22.04 -12.17 12.45
C GLN A 198 20.74 -11.36 12.52
N TYR A 199 20.45 -10.80 13.69
CA TYR A 199 19.42 -9.80 13.84
C TYR A 199 19.93 -8.45 13.31
N SER A 200 19.19 -7.88 12.37
CA SER A 200 19.40 -6.54 11.84
C SER A 200 18.34 -5.60 12.41
N ASP A 201 18.71 -4.37 12.72
CA ASP A 201 17.77 -3.37 13.21
C ASP A 201 16.73 -3.01 12.12
N GLY A 202 15.47 -3.03 12.52
CA GLY A 202 14.34 -2.75 11.67
C GLY A 202 13.09 -3.53 12.04
N LEU A 203 11.94 -2.91 11.78
CA LEU A 203 10.63 -3.54 11.94
C LEU A 203 10.49 -4.80 11.06
N ASN A 204 10.32 -5.97 11.69
CA ASN A 204 9.87 -7.19 11.01
C ASN A 204 8.35 -7.16 10.82
N ILE A 205 7.92 -6.47 9.77
CA ILE A 205 6.49 -6.30 9.52
C ILE A 205 5.79 -7.61 9.10
N PHE A 206 6.49 -8.53 8.44
CA PHE A 206 5.89 -9.78 7.95
C PHE A 206 5.43 -10.65 9.10
N GLY A 207 6.30 -10.83 10.10
CA GLY A 207 5.98 -11.53 11.33
C GLY A 207 4.80 -10.89 12.06
N ILE A 208 4.78 -9.55 12.13
CA ILE A 208 3.68 -8.81 12.76
C ILE A 208 2.37 -9.01 11.98
N ILE A 209 2.37 -8.91 10.65
CA ILE A 209 1.17 -9.12 9.83
C ILE A 209 0.65 -10.55 10.01
N VAL A 210 1.51 -11.57 9.94
CA VAL A 210 1.12 -12.97 10.10
C VAL A 210 0.55 -13.21 11.49
N PHE A 211 1.24 -12.74 12.54
CA PHE A 211 0.77 -12.83 13.92
C PHE A 211 -0.58 -12.13 14.12
N CYS A 212 -0.70 -10.85 13.74
CA CYS A 212 -1.93 -10.08 13.84
C CYS A 212 -3.07 -10.73 13.04
N SER A 213 -2.74 -11.40 11.93
CA SER A 213 -3.74 -12.08 11.11
C SER A 213 -4.34 -13.29 11.84
N VAL A 214 -3.48 -14.15 12.37
CA VAL A 214 -3.90 -15.31 13.17
C VAL A 214 -4.61 -14.85 14.44
N PHE A 215 -4.08 -13.85 15.14
CA PHE A 215 -4.68 -13.29 16.35
C PHE A 215 -6.07 -12.70 16.09
N GLY A 216 -6.22 -11.91 15.03
CA GLY A 216 -7.49 -11.32 14.63
C GLY A 216 -8.53 -12.36 14.25
N LEU A 217 -8.12 -13.41 13.53
CA LEU A 217 -8.99 -14.54 13.18
C LEU A 217 -9.45 -15.30 14.43
N ILE A 218 -8.54 -15.68 15.33
CA ILE A 218 -8.88 -16.38 16.58
C ILE A 218 -9.83 -15.51 17.42
N SER A 219 -9.56 -14.21 17.53
CA SER A 219 -10.43 -13.27 18.24
C SER A 219 -11.84 -13.22 17.64
N GLY A 220 -11.97 -13.26 16.31
CA GLY A 220 -13.27 -13.36 15.65
C GLY A 220 -14.00 -14.69 15.93
N LEU A 221 -13.26 -15.79 16.04
CA LEU A 221 -13.80 -17.12 16.37
C LEU A 221 -14.26 -17.25 17.83
N LEU A 222 -13.61 -16.54 18.76
CA LEU A 222 -13.98 -16.52 20.19
C LEU A 222 -15.29 -15.76 20.47
N GLY A 223 -15.82 -15.05 19.47
CA GLY A 223 -17.12 -14.36 19.55
C GLY A 223 -17.17 -13.37 20.71
N ASP A 224 -18.17 -13.52 21.58
CA ASP A 224 -18.48 -12.55 22.63
C ASP A 224 -17.36 -12.41 23.68
N MET A 225 -16.56 -13.46 23.90
CA MET A 225 -15.43 -13.41 24.84
C MET A 225 -14.34 -12.42 24.41
N ALA A 226 -14.20 -12.17 23.10
CA ALA A 226 -13.16 -11.31 22.56
C ALA A 226 -13.61 -9.85 22.35
N VAL A 227 -14.86 -9.49 22.62
CA VAL A 227 -15.44 -8.17 22.30
C VAL A 227 -14.60 -7.01 22.83
N ILE A 228 -14.11 -7.12 24.07
CA ILE A 228 -13.25 -6.09 24.69
C ILE A 228 -11.96 -5.88 23.87
N MET A 229 -11.32 -6.97 23.42
CA MET A 229 -10.11 -6.88 22.61
C MET A 229 -10.40 -6.33 21.21
N VAL A 230 -11.51 -6.73 20.61
CA VAL A 230 -11.94 -6.22 19.30
C VAL A 230 -12.18 -4.71 19.37
N ASP A 231 -12.89 -4.24 20.38
CA ASP A 231 -13.19 -2.82 20.58
C ASP A 231 -11.91 -2.02 20.86
N PHE A 232 -11.00 -2.54 21.69
CA PHE A 232 -9.70 -1.93 21.94
C PHE A 232 -8.92 -1.68 20.65
N PHE A 233 -8.72 -2.71 19.82
CA PHE A 233 -7.97 -2.56 18.56
C PHE A 233 -8.71 -1.69 17.54
N SER A 234 -10.04 -1.72 17.53
CA SER A 234 -10.82 -0.84 16.67
C SER A 234 -10.64 0.64 17.05
N ILE A 235 -10.64 0.96 18.34
CA ILE A 235 -10.39 2.32 18.84
C ILE A 235 -8.95 2.74 18.55
N LEU A 236 -7.97 1.87 18.80
CA LEU A 236 -6.56 2.13 18.51
C LEU A 236 -6.32 2.43 17.03
N ASN A 237 -7.00 1.70 16.13
CA ASN A 237 -6.94 1.96 14.70
C ASN A 237 -7.47 3.36 14.36
N VAL A 238 -8.64 3.76 14.89
CA VAL A 238 -9.19 5.11 14.68
C VAL A 238 -8.25 6.20 15.21
N MET A 239 -7.64 5.99 16.38
CA MET A 239 -6.66 6.92 16.93
C MET A 239 -5.40 7.02 16.06
N SER A 240 -4.92 5.90 15.54
CA SER A 240 -3.75 5.86 14.64
C SER A 240 -4.02 6.57 13.31
N MET A 241 -5.25 6.48 12.78
CA MET A 241 -5.67 7.28 11.61
C MET A 241 -5.65 8.77 11.91
N LYS A 242 -6.15 9.20 13.07
CA LYS A 242 -6.10 10.61 13.50
C LYS A 242 -4.67 11.13 13.58
N LEU A 243 -3.73 10.35 14.11
CA LEU A 243 -2.32 10.70 14.14
C LEU A 243 -1.72 10.80 12.72
N SER A 244 -2.15 9.94 11.81
CA SER A 244 -1.72 9.96 10.40
C SER A 244 -2.13 11.24 9.67
N TYR A 245 -3.29 11.83 9.99
CA TYR A 245 -3.69 13.12 9.42
C TYR A 245 -2.71 14.26 9.78
N LEU A 246 -2.12 14.25 10.98
CA LEU A 246 -1.12 15.25 11.37
C LEU A 246 0.15 15.13 10.50
N VAL A 247 0.59 13.90 10.22
CA VAL A 247 1.73 13.65 9.33
C VAL A 247 1.42 14.08 7.90
N MET A 248 0.19 13.85 7.45
CA MET A 248 -0.27 14.28 6.13
C MET A 248 -0.25 15.82 5.97
N TRP A 249 -0.45 16.59 7.05
CA TRP A 249 -0.30 18.06 7.03
C TRP A 249 1.16 18.52 7.03
N TYR A 250 2.08 17.73 7.61
CA TYR A 250 3.52 17.99 7.54
C TYR A 250 4.13 17.60 6.18
N PHE A 251 3.51 16.68 5.46
CA PHE A 251 3.98 16.14 4.18
C PHE A 251 4.43 17.20 3.16
N PRO A 252 3.67 18.29 2.88
CA PRO A 252 4.09 19.31 1.91
C PRO A 252 5.45 19.94 2.24
N ILE A 253 5.74 20.12 3.53
CA ILE A 253 7.01 20.69 4.00
C ILE A 253 8.10 19.63 3.86
N GLY A 254 7.89 18.42 4.40
CA GLY A 254 8.91 17.38 4.38
C GLY A 254 9.32 16.97 2.97
N VAL A 255 8.39 16.92 2.01
CA VAL A 255 8.70 16.58 0.61
C VAL A 255 9.60 17.61 -0.05
N VAL A 256 9.43 18.91 0.20
CA VAL A 256 10.30 19.96 -0.37
C VAL A 256 11.76 19.65 -0.04
N PHE A 257 12.06 19.45 1.24
CA PHE A 257 13.42 19.22 1.73
C PHE A 257 13.97 17.85 1.34
N LEU A 258 13.10 16.83 1.29
CA LEU A 258 13.50 15.49 0.88
C LEU A 258 13.88 15.44 -0.61
N LEU A 259 13.13 16.11 -1.49
CA LEU A 259 13.48 16.26 -2.89
C LEU A 259 14.72 17.11 -3.08
N CYS A 260 14.82 18.22 -2.34
CA CYS A 260 15.98 19.09 -2.37
C CYS A 260 17.27 18.33 -2.05
N ALA A 261 17.28 17.56 -0.95
CA ALA A 261 18.44 16.75 -0.56
C ALA A 261 18.70 15.57 -1.50
N SER A 262 17.67 14.97 -2.09
CA SER A 262 17.84 13.85 -3.03
C SER A 262 18.44 14.30 -4.37
N ILE A 263 18.11 15.50 -4.85
CA ILE A 263 18.62 16.06 -6.11
C ILE A 263 19.96 16.76 -5.89
N GLY A 264 20.12 17.43 -4.74
CA GLY A 264 21.34 18.18 -4.38
C GLY A 264 22.62 17.34 -4.26
N ARG A 265 22.51 16.00 -4.19
CA ARG A 265 23.68 15.08 -4.13
C ARG A 265 24.38 14.83 -5.47
N GLY A 266 23.94 15.47 -6.56
CA GLY A 266 24.79 15.64 -7.74
C GLY A 266 24.76 14.56 -8.82
N ASP A 267 23.70 13.75 -8.93
CA ASP A 267 23.55 12.93 -10.15
C ASP A 267 23.15 13.80 -11.34
N ALA A 268 23.56 13.39 -12.56
CA ALA A 268 23.23 14.09 -13.80
C ALA A 268 21.72 14.32 -13.94
N LEU A 269 21.32 15.60 -13.88
CA LEU A 269 19.92 16.05 -13.79
C LEU A 269 19.02 15.51 -14.90
N GLY A 270 19.55 15.38 -16.12
CA GLY A 270 18.83 14.78 -17.23
C GLY A 270 18.57 13.28 -17.04
N GLU A 271 19.54 12.56 -16.46
CA GLU A 271 19.44 11.12 -16.20
C GLU A 271 18.46 10.83 -15.06
N GLN A 272 18.49 11.60 -13.97
CA GLN A 272 17.52 11.47 -12.88
C GLN A 272 16.09 11.77 -13.35
N ALA A 273 15.88 12.86 -14.10
CA ALA A 273 14.56 13.20 -14.62
C ALA A 273 14.04 12.13 -15.59
N PHE A 274 14.91 11.60 -16.46
CA PHE A 274 14.58 10.49 -17.35
C PHE A 274 14.22 9.22 -16.56
N ASN A 275 15.00 8.85 -15.55
CA ASN A 275 14.75 7.67 -14.72
C ASN A 275 13.42 7.76 -13.96
N VAL A 276 13.08 8.94 -13.43
CA VAL A 276 11.78 9.19 -12.79
C VAL A 276 10.64 9.14 -13.80
N GLY A 277 10.81 9.70 -14.99
CA GLY A 277 9.83 9.62 -16.07
C GLY A 277 9.60 8.18 -16.55
N ALA A 278 10.67 7.41 -16.74
CA ALA A 278 10.63 6.00 -17.09
C ALA A 278 9.95 5.16 -15.99
N TYR A 279 10.21 5.46 -14.72
CA TYR A 279 9.51 4.86 -13.60
C TYR A 279 8.00 5.14 -13.64
N ILE A 280 7.58 6.40 -13.82
CA ILE A 280 6.16 6.76 -13.97
C ILE A 280 5.54 5.99 -15.13
N GLY A 281 6.20 5.97 -16.30
CA GLY A 281 5.72 5.24 -17.47
C GLY A 281 5.55 3.74 -17.21
N THR A 282 6.50 3.13 -16.48
CA THR A 282 6.46 1.71 -16.10
C THR A 282 5.31 1.42 -15.15
N VAL A 283 5.12 2.24 -14.10
CA VAL A 283 3.98 2.11 -13.16
C VAL A 283 2.65 2.26 -13.89
N MET A 284 2.52 3.31 -14.71
CA MET A 284 1.28 3.57 -15.46
C MET A 284 0.95 2.44 -16.44
N THR A 285 1.96 1.89 -17.10
CA THR A 285 1.81 0.74 -17.99
C THR A 285 1.37 -0.50 -17.21
N GLY A 286 2.00 -0.78 -16.06
CA GLY A 286 1.59 -1.90 -15.19
C GLY A 286 0.16 -1.76 -14.68
N LEU A 287 -0.22 -0.59 -14.18
CA LEU A 287 -1.59 -0.30 -13.74
C LEU A 287 -2.60 -0.42 -14.90
N ALA A 288 -2.24 0.02 -16.10
CA ALA A 288 -3.08 -0.09 -17.29
C ALA A 288 -3.26 -1.56 -17.70
N ILE A 289 -2.18 -2.35 -17.78
CA ILE A 289 -2.25 -3.78 -18.07
C ILE A 289 -3.13 -4.50 -17.05
N HIS A 290 -2.93 -4.22 -15.76
CA HIS A 290 -3.74 -4.85 -14.72
C HIS A 290 -5.22 -4.45 -14.82
N SER A 291 -5.51 -3.18 -15.10
CA SER A 291 -6.88 -2.65 -15.16
C SER A 291 -7.64 -3.00 -16.43
N PHE A 292 -6.97 -3.07 -17.58
CA PHE A 292 -7.64 -3.27 -18.87
C PHE A 292 -7.56 -4.71 -19.39
N ILE A 293 -6.63 -5.53 -18.87
CA ILE A 293 -6.44 -6.91 -19.32
C ILE A 293 -6.72 -7.87 -18.17
N VAL A 294 -5.95 -7.79 -17.08
CA VAL A 294 -5.98 -8.80 -16.01
C VAL A 294 -7.31 -8.81 -15.26
N LEU A 295 -7.72 -7.67 -14.70
CA LEU A 295 -8.95 -7.55 -13.94
C LEU A 295 -10.21 -7.86 -14.78
N PRO A 296 -10.36 -7.34 -16.02
CA PRO A 296 -11.45 -7.72 -16.92
C PRO A 296 -11.48 -9.21 -17.25
N LEU A 297 -10.32 -9.85 -17.45
CA LEU A 297 -10.23 -11.29 -17.71
C LEU A 297 -10.68 -12.11 -16.51
N ILE A 298 -10.27 -11.72 -15.29
CA ILE A 298 -10.73 -12.36 -14.05
C ILE A 298 -12.26 -12.18 -13.92
N TYR A 299 -12.79 -10.97 -14.12
CA TYR A 299 -14.23 -10.73 -14.07
C TYR A 299 -14.99 -11.60 -15.07
N TRP A 300 -14.53 -11.65 -16.33
CA TRP A 300 -15.15 -12.47 -17.36
C TRP A 300 -15.09 -13.97 -17.03
N ALA A 301 -13.96 -14.46 -16.51
CA ALA A 301 -13.79 -15.87 -16.15
C ALA A 301 -14.78 -16.34 -15.08
N PHE A 302 -15.01 -15.53 -14.03
CA PHE A 302 -15.85 -15.90 -12.89
C PHE A 302 -17.31 -15.44 -12.98
N VAL A 303 -17.58 -14.26 -13.55
CA VAL A 303 -18.93 -13.67 -13.64
C VAL A 303 -19.57 -13.95 -15.01
N ARG A 304 -18.78 -14.25 -16.05
CA ARG A 304 -19.24 -14.54 -17.42
C ARG A 304 -20.13 -13.45 -18.03
N LYS A 305 -19.94 -12.20 -17.59
CA LYS A 305 -20.59 -10.98 -18.13
C LYS A 305 -19.55 -10.06 -18.77
N ASN A 306 -20.00 -9.07 -19.55
CA ASN A 306 -19.12 -8.12 -20.20
C ASN A 306 -18.43 -7.19 -19.17
N PRO A 307 -17.09 -7.25 -19.01
CA PRO A 307 -16.37 -6.45 -18.03
C PRO A 307 -16.34 -4.96 -18.36
N LEU A 308 -16.43 -4.57 -19.64
CA LEU A 308 -16.42 -3.17 -20.04
C LEU A 308 -17.69 -2.44 -19.63
N VAL A 309 -18.84 -3.14 -19.69
CA VAL A 309 -20.12 -2.60 -19.18
C VAL A 309 -20.05 -2.42 -17.67
N PHE A 310 -19.43 -3.37 -16.97
CA PHE A 310 -19.24 -3.28 -15.52
C PHE A 310 -18.33 -2.10 -15.15
N ALA A 311 -17.19 -1.92 -15.83
CA ALA A 311 -16.29 -0.79 -15.63
C ALA A 311 -16.99 0.55 -15.93
N ARG A 312 -17.79 0.64 -17.01
CA ARG A 312 -18.56 1.85 -17.35
C ARG A 312 -19.54 2.24 -16.24
N ASN A 313 -20.19 1.26 -15.63
CA ASN A 313 -21.14 1.48 -14.54
C ASN A 313 -20.48 1.98 -13.24
N LEU A 314 -19.17 1.83 -13.11
CA LEU A 314 -18.35 2.28 -11.98
C LEU A 314 -17.62 3.61 -12.22
N LEU A 315 -17.82 4.26 -13.38
CA LEU A 315 -17.07 5.46 -13.77
C LEU A 315 -17.12 6.57 -12.71
N HIS A 316 -18.28 6.79 -12.08
CA HIS A 316 -18.43 7.78 -11.00
C HIS A 316 -17.59 7.44 -9.76
N ALA A 317 -17.47 6.16 -9.41
CA ALA A 317 -16.61 5.71 -8.32
C ALA A 317 -15.14 5.94 -8.68
N PHE A 318 -14.72 5.69 -9.93
CA PHE A 318 -13.34 5.96 -10.38
C PHE A 318 -12.99 7.45 -10.33
N VAL A 319 -13.88 8.33 -10.79
CA VAL A 319 -13.66 9.78 -10.73
C VAL A 319 -13.52 10.24 -9.27
N THR A 320 -14.36 9.70 -8.39
CA THR A 320 -14.30 10.01 -6.96
C THR A 320 -13.00 9.47 -6.34
N ALA A 321 -12.59 8.25 -6.70
CA ALA A 321 -11.37 7.60 -6.22
C ALA A 321 -10.11 8.32 -6.68
N PHE A 322 -10.11 8.78 -7.92
CA PHE A 322 -9.05 9.63 -8.44
C PHE A 322 -8.97 10.96 -7.67
N GLY A 323 -10.12 11.53 -7.27
CA GLY A 323 -10.18 12.79 -6.53
C GLY A 323 -9.77 12.66 -5.05
N THR A 324 -10.24 11.63 -4.35
CA THR A 324 -9.97 11.42 -2.92
C THR A 324 -8.63 10.76 -2.64
N SER A 325 -8.09 10.00 -3.61
CA SER A 325 -6.91 9.12 -3.42
C SER A 325 -7.06 8.07 -2.32
N ASP A 326 -8.28 7.78 -1.87
CA ASP A 326 -8.56 6.79 -0.82
C ASP A 326 -9.80 5.96 -1.19
N SER A 327 -9.62 4.63 -1.26
CA SER A 327 -10.69 3.69 -1.59
C SER A 327 -11.75 3.62 -0.48
N VAL A 328 -11.39 3.85 0.78
CA VAL A 328 -12.34 3.85 1.90
C VAL A 328 -13.22 5.09 1.85
N ALA A 329 -12.64 6.26 1.57
CA ALA A 329 -13.39 7.50 1.36
C ALA A 329 -14.38 7.42 0.19
N THR A 330 -14.11 6.58 -0.82
CA THR A 330 -14.99 6.40 -2.00
C THR A 330 -16.12 5.42 -1.79
N LEU A 331 -16.14 4.73 -0.65
CA LEU A 331 -17.04 3.62 -0.41
C LEU A 331 -18.53 3.98 -0.55
N PRO A 332 -19.03 5.17 -0.12
CA PRO A 332 -20.42 5.57 -0.33
C PRO A 332 -20.81 5.65 -1.81
N VAL A 333 -19.94 6.23 -2.66
CA VAL A 333 -20.18 6.32 -4.12
C VAL A 333 -20.07 4.95 -4.77
N THR A 334 -19.13 4.14 -4.32
CA THR A 334 -18.94 2.76 -4.77
C THR A 334 -20.19 1.91 -4.48
N PHE A 335 -20.79 2.04 -3.29
CA PHE A 335 -22.06 1.38 -2.99
C PHE A 335 -23.18 1.76 -3.95
N MET A 336 -23.34 3.06 -4.23
CA MET A 336 -24.38 3.52 -5.16
C MET A 336 -24.16 2.93 -6.55
N CYS A 337 -22.93 2.94 -7.06
CA CYS A 337 -22.63 2.38 -8.38
C CYS A 337 -22.87 0.86 -8.43
N LEU A 338 -22.53 0.12 -7.37
CA LEU A 338 -22.72 -1.33 -7.31
C LEU A 338 -24.21 -1.71 -7.18
N GLU A 339 -24.97 -1.02 -6.33
CA GLU A 339 -26.38 -1.32 -6.05
C GLU A 339 -27.31 -0.81 -7.16
N GLN A 340 -27.11 0.42 -7.65
CA GLN A 340 -28.01 1.06 -8.61
C GLN A 340 -27.61 0.78 -10.06
N ASN A 341 -26.34 0.96 -10.42
CA ASN A 341 -25.89 0.82 -11.81
C ASN A 341 -25.60 -0.65 -12.15
N CYS A 342 -24.92 -1.37 -11.26
CA CYS A 342 -24.56 -2.78 -11.47
C CYS A 342 -25.64 -3.76 -11.01
N LYS A 343 -26.67 -3.28 -10.29
CA LYS A 343 -27.81 -4.08 -9.78
C LYS A 343 -27.38 -5.28 -8.93
N LEU A 344 -26.32 -5.11 -8.14
CA LEU A 344 -25.87 -6.14 -7.19
C LEU A 344 -26.68 -6.08 -5.90
N ASP A 345 -26.90 -7.25 -5.30
CA ASP A 345 -27.62 -7.37 -4.03
C ASP A 345 -26.96 -6.56 -2.90
N ARG A 346 -27.76 -5.71 -2.26
CA ARG A 346 -27.34 -4.81 -1.17
C ARG A 346 -26.73 -5.53 0.03
N ARG A 347 -27.13 -6.78 0.29
CA ARG A 347 -26.57 -7.59 1.38
C ARG A 347 -25.13 -7.98 1.07
N VAL A 348 -24.85 -8.28 -0.19
CA VAL A 348 -23.51 -8.65 -0.65
C VAL A 348 -22.61 -7.42 -0.71
N THR A 349 -23.07 -6.33 -1.33
CA THR A 349 -22.27 -5.10 -1.45
C THR A 349 -21.87 -4.57 -0.08
N ARG A 350 -22.82 -4.43 0.85
CA ARG A 350 -22.56 -3.87 2.19
C ARG A 350 -21.71 -4.73 3.09
N PHE A 351 -21.64 -6.03 2.81
CA PHE A 351 -20.75 -6.93 3.51
C PHE A 351 -19.35 -6.94 2.89
N VAL A 352 -19.25 -7.13 1.58
CA VAL A 352 -17.97 -7.38 0.89
C VAL A 352 -17.19 -6.10 0.62
N ALA A 353 -17.84 -5.03 0.17
CA ALA A 353 -17.11 -3.84 -0.30
C ALA A 353 -16.29 -3.15 0.80
N PRO A 354 -16.77 -2.98 2.06
CA PRO A 354 -15.94 -2.45 3.14
C PRO A 354 -14.70 -3.30 3.44
N ILE A 355 -14.86 -4.63 3.37
CA ILE A 355 -13.77 -5.56 3.67
C ILE A 355 -12.77 -5.56 2.51
N ALA A 356 -13.25 -5.64 1.27
CA ALA A 356 -12.43 -5.53 0.08
C ALA A 356 -11.65 -4.20 0.05
N SER A 357 -12.28 -3.08 0.41
CA SER A 357 -11.62 -1.77 0.49
C SER A 357 -10.44 -1.71 1.47
N ALA A 358 -10.43 -2.59 2.48
CA ALA A 358 -9.36 -2.67 3.46
C ALA A 358 -8.21 -3.60 3.04
N PHE A 359 -8.48 -4.70 2.32
CA PHE A 359 -7.50 -5.75 2.05
C PHE A 359 -7.07 -5.87 0.59
N ASN A 360 -7.96 -5.56 -0.35
CA ASN A 360 -7.71 -5.77 -1.77
C ASN A 360 -7.12 -4.50 -2.39
N LEU A 361 -5.79 -4.37 -2.30
CA LEU A 361 -5.04 -3.20 -2.76
C LEU A 361 -4.03 -3.57 -3.87
N ASP A 362 -4.55 -4.16 -4.96
CA ASP A 362 -3.78 -4.60 -6.13
C ASP A 362 -2.83 -3.54 -6.70
N GLY A 363 -3.31 -2.30 -6.90
CA GLY A 363 -2.49 -1.21 -7.42
C GLY A 363 -1.35 -0.82 -6.48
N THR A 364 -1.54 -1.00 -5.18
CA THR A 364 -0.50 -0.76 -4.17
C THR A 364 0.56 -1.86 -4.20
N ALA A 365 0.16 -3.12 -4.35
CA ALA A 365 1.10 -4.25 -4.48
C ALA A 365 1.96 -4.14 -5.74
N LEU A 366 1.33 -3.85 -6.89
CA LEU A 366 1.99 -3.64 -8.17
C LEU A 366 3.01 -2.50 -8.07
N TYR A 367 2.60 -1.36 -7.50
CA TYR A 367 3.48 -0.21 -7.31
C TYR A 367 4.68 -0.51 -6.42
N ALA A 368 4.46 -1.18 -5.29
CA ALA A 368 5.54 -1.51 -4.36
C ALA A 368 6.56 -2.46 -5.01
N ALA A 369 6.10 -3.41 -5.83
CA ALA A 369 6.99 -4.29 -6.59
C ALA A 369 7.83 -3.52 -7.61
N ILE A 370 7.20 -2.68 -8.45
CA ILE A 370 7.90 -1.87 -9.45
C ILE A 370 8.90 -0.92 -8.78
N GLY A 371 8.50 -0.19 -7.74
CA GLY A 371 9.37 0.77 -7.08
C GLY A 371 10.53 0.13 -6.32
N THR A 372 10.34 -1.06 -5.76
CA THR A 372 11.43 -1.82 -5.12
C THR A 372 12.49 -2.22 -6.15
N ILE A 373 12.06 -2.77 -7.29
CA ILE A 373 12.97 -3.19 -8.37
C ILE A 373 13.64 -1.98 -9.03
N PHE A 374 12.91 -0.88 -9.21
CA PHE A 374 13.48 0.37 -9.70
C PHE A 374 14.60 0.91 -8.80
N ILE A 375 14.40 0.90 -7.47
CA ILE A 375 15.46 1.32 -6.53
C ILE A 375 16.63 0.34 -6.55
N ALA A 376 16.38 -0.96 -6.70
CA ALA A 376 17.45 -1.95 -6.87
C ALA A 376 18.29 -1.64 -8.12
N ASN A 377 17.65 -1.36 -9.26
CA ASN A 377 18.31 -0.98 -10.50
C ASN A 377 19.14 0.30 -10.33
N LEU A 378 18.58 1.34 -9.71
CA LEU A 378 19.30 2.59 -9.43
C LEU A 378 20.50 2.38 -8.52
N SER A 379 20.41 1.42 -7.60
CA SER A 379 21.48 1.10 -6.65
C SER A 379 22.50 0.10 -7.21
N GLY A 380 22.35 -0.33 -8.47
CA GLY A 380 23.24 -1.33 -9.09
C GLY A 380 23.12 -2.73 -8.48
N ILE A 381 22.02 -3.05 -7.80
CA ILE A 381 21.82 -4.35 -7.16
C ILE A 381 21.24 -5.33 -8.19
N GLU A 382 21.99 -6.37 -8.52
CA GLU A 382 21.52 -7.45 -9.38
C GLU A 382 20.48 -8.32 -8.65
N LEU A 383 19.29 -8.43 -9.24
CA LEU A 383 18.20 -9.24 -8.70
C LEU A 383 18.12 -10.59 -9.42
N ASP A 384 18.40 -11.65 -8.68
CA ASP A 384 18.10 -13.03 -9.10
C ASP A 384 16.60 -13.37 -8.94
N PHE A 385 16.15 -14.48 -9.55
CA PHE A 385 14.78 -14.98 -9.50
C PHE A 385 14.19 -15.01 -8.08
N ALA A 386 14.97 -15.45 -7.10
CA ALA A 386 14.52 -15.53 -5.72
C ALA A 386 14.26 -14.15 -5.08
N HIS A 387 14.97 -13.09 -5.51
CA HIS A 387 14.63 -11.72 -5.11
C HIS A 387 13.31 -11.28 -5.71
N TYR A 388 13.08 -11.55 -7.01
CA TYR A 388 11.81 -11.22 -7.66
C TYR A 388 10.62 -11.90 -7.00
N LEU A 389 10.76 -13.19 -6.64
CA LEU A 389 9.75 -13.93 -5.90
C LEU A 389 9.50 -13.32 -4.52
N ALA A 390 10.55 -13.01 -3.76
CA ALA A 390 10.44 -12.39 -2.45
C ALA A 390 9.73 -11.03 -2.52
N ILE A 391 10.09 -10.18 -3.50
CA ILE A 391 9.46 -8.87 -3.74
C ILE A 391 7.98 -9.03 -4.09
N CYS A 392 7.63 -10.03 -4.93
CA CYS A 392 6.26 -10.31 -5.31
C CYS A 392 5.39 -10.69 -4.10
N VAL A 393 5.85 -11.66 -3.29
CA VAL A 393 5.11 -12.12 -2.11
C VAL A 393 5.05 -11.02 -1.04
N ALA A 394 6.15 -10.32 -0.80
CA ALA A 394 6.22 -9.19 0.12
C ALA A 394 5.24 -8.08 -0.29
N GLY A 395 5.20 -7.70 -1.57
CA GLY A 395 4.29 -6.68 -2.09
C GLY A 395 2.82 -7.02 -1.85
N ALA A 396 2.44 -8.28 -2.07
CA ALA A 396 1.09 -8.74 -1.80
C ALA A 396 0.76 -8.75 -0.29
N LEU A 397 1.66 -9.27 0.54
CA LEU A 397 1.43 -9.39 1.99
C LEU A 397 1.39 -8.02 2.68
N THR A 398 2.29 -7.11 2.31
CA THR A 398 2.33 -5.74 2.84
C THR A 398 1.12 -4.92 2.40
N SER A 399 0.48 -5.27 1.28
CA SER A 399 -0.73 -4.58 0.84
C SER A 399 -1.89 -4.75 1.83
N PHE A 400 -1.94 -5.83 2.62
CA PHE A 400 -2.94 -6.00 3.68
C PHE A 400 -2.77 -5.05 4.88
N ALA A 401 -1.56 -4.52 5.07
CA ALA A 401 -1.19 -3.67 6.21
C ALA A 401 -1.53 -2.18 6.00
N ASN A 402 -2.00 -1.79 4.81
CA ASN A 402 -2.15 -0.39 4.41
C ASN A 402 -3.50 0.25 4.73
N ARG A 403 -4.37 -0.42 5.48
CA ARG A 403 -5.75 0.00 5.70
C ARG A 403 -5.82 1.45 6.24
N GLY A 404 -6.48 2.34 5.50
CA GLY A 404 -6.86 3.69 5.94
C GLY A 404 -5.72 4.71 6.03
N ILE A 405 -4.48 4.36 5.68
CA ILE A 405 -3.35 5.29 5.74
C ILE A 405 -3.38 6.22 4.52
N PRO A 406 -3.46 7.54 4.72
CA PRO A 406 -3.19 8.47 3.62
C PRO A 406 -1.75 8.32 3.15
N ASN A 407 -1.54 8.14 1.84
CA ASN A 407 -0.22 7.87 1.22
C ASN A 407 0.44 6.56 1.70
N ALA A 408 -0.36 5.53 2.00
CA ALA A 408 0.11 4.20 2.44
C ALA A 408 1.21 3.58 1.56
N GLY A 409 1.17 3.87 0.26
CA GLY A 409 2.05 3.22 -0.72
C GLY A 409 3.55 3.45 -0.49
N VAL A 410 3.93 4.56 0.15
CA VAL A 410 5.30 4.82 0.58
C VAL A 410 5.74 3.84 1.64
N ILE A 411 4.89 3.67 2.66
CA ILE A 411 5.17 2.75 3.78
C ILE A 411 5.29 1.34 3.22
N THR A 412 4.35 0.93 2.35
CA THR A 412 4.42 -0.37 1.68
C THR A 412 5.76 -0.58 0.97
N MET A 413 6.22 0.44 0.26
CA MET A 413 7.46 0.35 -0.51
C MET A 413 8.70 0.24 0.38
N ILE A 414 8.79 1.01 1.47
CA ILE A 414 9.87 0.87 2.47
C ILE A 414 9.94 -0.56 3.00
N LEU A 415 8.80 -1.17 3.23
CA LEU A 415 8.70 -2.51 3.80
C LEU A 415 9.12 -3.58 2.79
N VAL A 416 8.70 -3.45 1.53
CA VAL A 416 9.09 -4.37 0.45
C VAL A 416 10.58 -4.21 0.10
N LEU A 417 11.12 -2.99 0.13
CA LEU A 417 12.57 -2.74 -0.01
C LEU A 417 13.39 -3.50 1.02
N LYS A 418 13.00 -3.39 2.31
CA LYS A 418 13.65 -4.13 3.39
C LYS A 418 13.54 -5.63 3.20
N ALA A 419 12.40 -6.13 2.73
CA ALA A 419 12.18 -7.54 2.41
C ALA A 419 13.12 -8.04 1.32
N GLY A 420 13.36 -7.22 0.29
CA GLY A 420 14.31 -7.49 -0.77
C GLY A 420 15.78 -7.29 -0.36
N GLY A 421 16.06 -6.87 0.88
CA GLY A 421 17.41 -6.56 1.34
C GLY A 421 17.98 -5.25 0.78
N ILE A 422 17.14 -4.39 0.20
CA ILE A 422 17.52 -3.17 -0.51
C ILE A 422 17.41 -1.96 0.44
N GLY A 423 18.43 -1.10 0.45
CA GLY A 423 18.45 0.12 1.25
C GLY A 423 17.46 1.19 0.75
N PRO A 424 16.90 2.04 1.63
CA PRO A 424 15.89 3.05 1.26
C PRO A 424 16.48 4.33 0.63
N SER A 425 17.75 4.35 0.24
CA SER A 425 18.52 5.56 -0.10
C SER A 425 17.88 6.43 -1.21
N HIS A 426 17.19 5.81 -2.17
CA HIS A 426 16.58 6.49 -3.32
C HIS A 426 15.06 6.66 -3.21
N ILE A 427 14.45 6.38 -2.06
CA ILE A 427 12.98 6.45 -1.92
C ILE A 427 12.42 7.86 -2.15
N GLY A 428 13.25 8.89 -1.93
CA GLY A 428 12.84 10.28 -2.10
C GLY A 428 12.38 10.63 -3.50
N LEU A 429 13.01 10.06 -4.52
CA LEU A 429 12.61 10.22 -5.91
C LEU A 429 11.19 9.69 -6.16
N LEU A 430 10.84 8.58 -5.50
CA LEU A 430 9.51 7.97 -5.63
C LEU A 430 8.44 8.77 -4.89
N LEU A 431 8.78 9.40 -3.76
CA LEU A 431 7.88 10.28 -3.03
C LEU A 431 7.44 11.49 -3.86
N ALA A 432 8.32 12.01 -4.71
CA ALA A 432 8.03 13.14 -5.59
C ALA A 432 6.83 12.90 -6.50
N VAL A 433 6.68 11.66 -6.96
CA VAL A 433 5.68 11.26 -7.96
C VAL A 433 4.51 10.49 -7.35
N ASP A 434 4.61 10.10 -6.08
CA ASP A 434 3.60 9.30 -5.39
C ASP A 434 2.23 10.00 -5.38
N TRP A 435 2.17 11.34 -5.36
CA TRP A 435 0.91 12.09 -5.28
C TRP A 435 -0.04 11.80 -6.46
N ILE A 436 0.50 11.63 -7.68
CA ILE A 436 -0.30 11.30 -8.88
C ILE A 436 -0.46 9.80 -9.02
N MET A 437 0.59 9.03 -8.72
CA MET A 437 0.54 7.57 -8.76
C MET A 437 -0.47 7.01 -7.74
N ASN A 438 -0.61 7.65 -6.58
CA ASN A 438 -1.62 7.30 -5.58
C ASN A 438 -3.03 7.34 -6.15
N ARG A 439 -3.36 8.35 -6.96
CA ARG A 439 -4.69 8.50 -7.56
C ARG A 439 -4.99 7.36 -8.52
N CYS A 440 -4.05 7.06 -9.41
CA CYS A 440 -4.18 5.96 -10.35
C CYS A 440 -4.30 4.61 -9.63
N ARG A 441 -3.44 4.36 -8.63
CA ARG A 441 -3.51 3.14 -7.80
C ARG A 441 -4.85 2.98 -7.11
N THR A 442 -5.39 4.06 -6.54
CA THR A 442 -6.69 4.02 -5.87
C THR A 442 -7.82 3.67 -6.84
N CYS A 443 -7.79 4.16 -8.09
CA CYS A 443 -8.75 3.73 -9.11
C CYS A 443 -8.67 2.22 -9.38
N VAL A 444 -7.46 1.68 -9.55
CA VAL A 444 -7.25 0.23 -9.76
C VAL A 444 -7.71 -0.59 -8.55
N ASN A 445 -7.43 -0.12 -7.34
CA ASN A 445 -7.88 -0.73 -6.10
C ASN A 445 -9.41 -0.78 -6.05
N VAL A 446 -10.10 0.34 -6.27
CA VAL A 446 -11.58 0.41 -6.29
C VAL A 446 -12.15 -0.51 -7.38
N PHE A 447 -11.50 -0.63 -8.53
CA PHE A 447 -11.94 -1.53 -9.59
C PHE A 447 -11.83 -3.01 -9.18
N SER A 448 -10.66 -3.44 -8.67
CA SER A 448 -10.47 -4.80 -8.18
C SER A 448 -11.40 -5.14 -7.01
N GLN A 449 -11.63 -4.20 -6.10
CA GLN A 449 -12.58 -4.34 -4.98
C GLN A 449 -14.00 -4.54 -5.48
N SER A 450 -14.41 -3.78 -6.48
CA SER A 450 -15.74 -3.90 -7.09
C SER A 450 -15.92 -5.25 -7.79
N ILE A 451 -14.87 -5.75 -8.45
CA ILE A 451 -14.88 -7.09 -9.06
C ILE A 451 -15.01 -8.18 -7.98
N ALA A 452 -14.33 -8.05 -6.84
CA ALA A 452 -14.48 -8.97 -5.72
C ALA A 452 -15.95 -9.09 -5.28
N VAL A 453 -16.64 -7.95 -5.14
CA VAL A 453 -18.07 -7.91 -4.79
C VAL A 453 -18.91 -8.63 -5.84
N ALA A 454 -18.65 -8.41 -7.13
CA ALA A 454 -19.39 -9.04 -8.22
C ALA A 454 -19.18 -10.55 -8.30
N ILE A 455 -17.96 -11.04 -8.09
CA ILE A 455 -17.63 -12.47 -8.07
C ILE A 455 -18.34 -13.14 -6.90
N VAL A 456 -18.23 -12.55 -5.71
CA VAL A 456 -18.89 -13.07 -4.51
C VAL A 456 -20.40 -13.11 -4.72
N HIS A 457 -20.99 -12.03 -5.24
CA HIS A 457 -22.42 -11.98 -5.59
C HIS A 457 -22.84 -13.12 -6.51
N ASN A 458 -22.15 -13.30 -7.64
CA ASN A 458 -22.46 -14.37 -8.60
C ASN A 458 -22.37 -15.75 -7.95
N SER A 459 -21.42 -15.94 -7.04
CA SER A 459 -21.21 -17.22 -6.34
C SER A 459 -22.30 -17.57 -5.31
N VAL A 460 -23.02 -16.58 -4.78
CA VAL A 460 -24.09 -16.76 -3.77
C VAL A 460 -25.48 -16.48 -4.31
N GLU A 461 -25.61 -16.07 -5.58
CA GLU A 461 -26.89 -15.67 -6.18
C GLU A 461 -27.96 -16.75 -6.08
N MET A 462 -27.60 -18.02 -6.30
CA MET A 462 -28.52 -19.16 -6.18
C MET A 462 -28.98 -19.41 -4.73
N GLU A 463 -28.09 -19.21 -3.75
CA GLU A 463 -28.42 -19.32 -2.33
C GLU A 463 -29.33 -18.16 -1.87
N LEU A 464 -29.08 -16.94 -2.36
CA LEU A 464 -29.91 -15.77 -2.11
C LEU A 464 -31.33 -15.91 -2.68
N LYS A 465 -31.47 -16.48 -3.89
CA LYS A 465 -32.78 -16.74 -4.51
C LYS A 465 -33.56 -17.82 -3.76
N ARG A 466 -32.89 -18.85 -3.25
CA ARG A 466 -33.51 -19.97 -2.52
C ARG A 466 -33.99 -19.59 -1.12
N ASN A 467 -33.36 -18.61 -0.47
CA ASN A 467 -33.61 -18.25 0.93
C ASN A 467 -34.39 -16.93 1.12
N GLN A 468 -35.20 -16.48 0.15
CA GLN A 468 -35.93 -15.20 0.22
C GLN A 468 -36.68 -14.95 1.55
N ASN A 469 -37.14 -16.01 2.24
CA ASN A 469 -37.84 -15.93 3.54
C ASN A 469 -36.96 -16.16 4.79
N ALA A 470 -35.72 -16.66 4.66
CA ALA A 470 -34.81 -16.88 5.80
C ALA A 470 -33.97 -15.63 6.15
N LEU A 471 -34.26 -14.50 5.49
CA LEU A 471 -33.37 -13.35 5.37
C LEU A 471 -33.61 -12.22 6.38
N GLU A 472 -34.54 -12.38 7.33
CA GLU A 472 -34.69 -11.45 8.46
C GLU A 472 -33.55 -11.55 9.49
N HIS A 473 -32.77 -12.63 9.47
CA HIS A 473 -31.72 -12.89 10.48
C HIS A 473 -30.28 -12.62 9.98
N TRP A 474 -30.11 -11.87 8.88
CA TRP A 474 -28.76 -11.52 8.43
C TRP A 474 -28.11 -10.53 9.41
N PRO A 475 -26.85 -10.72 9.82
CA PRO A 475 -26.20 -9.84 10.79
C PRO A 475 -25.73 -8.56 10.07
N VAL A 476 -26.66 -7.73 9.61
CA VAL A 476 -26.38 -6.30 9.55
C VAL A 476 -26.79 -5.75 10.89
N ASP A 477 -25.86 -5.76 11.84
CA ASP A 477 -26.09 -5.08 13.09
C ASP A 477 -26.33 -3.59 12.78
N GLU A 478 -27.57 -3.15 12.94
CA GLU A 478 -28.00 -1.80 12.67
C GLU A 478 -27.28 -0.80 13.61
N GLN A 479 -26.79 -1.27 14.77
CA GLN A 479 -25.88 -0.51 15.63
C GLN A 479 -24.51 -0.30 15.00
N THR A 480 -23.97 -1.25 14.25
CA THR A 480 -22.71 -1.09 13.51
C THR A 480 -22.83 -0.03 12.41
N LEU A 481 -23.96 0.01 11.69
CA LEU A 481 -24.28 1.07 10.72
C LEU A 481 -24.47 2.45 11.38
N LYS A 482 -25.13 2.48 12.55
CA LYS A 482 -25.27 3.72 13.35
C LYS A 482 -23.91 4.21 13.89
N ARG A 483 -23.00 3.31 14.31
CA ARG A 483 -21.63 3.66 14.73
C ARG A 483 -20.80 4.26 13.58
N THR A 484 -20.96 3.78 12.34
CA THR A 484 -20.33 4.40 11.15
C THR A 484 -20.95 5.74 10.74
N LYS A 485 -22.23 6.00 11.04
CA LYS A 485 -22.84 7.33 10.81
C LYS A 485 -22.21 8.41 11.69
N TYR A 486 -21.71 8.07 12.88
CA TYR A 486 -20.98 9.00 13.74
C TYR A 486 -19.54 9.26 13.31
N THR A 487 -19.01 8.55 12.31
CA THR A 487 -17.62 8.73 11.84
C THR A 487 -17.49 9.66 10.63
N PHE A 488 -18.60 10.00 9.95
CA PHE A 488 -18.57 10.83 8.73
C PHE A 488 -19.20 12.23 8.86
N ASN A 489 -19.82 12.54 10.00
CA ASN A 489 -20.27 13.88 10.34
C ASN A 489 -19.43 14.45 11.50
N ARG A 490 -18.16 14.72 11.24
CA ARG A 490 -17.38 15.83 11.84
C ARG A 490 -16.00 15.94 11.22
#